data_AF-A0A6I0EJ12-F1
#
_entry.id   AF-A0A6I0EJ12-F1
#
_cell.length_a   1.000
_cell.length_b   1.000
_cell.length_c   1.000
_cell.angle_alpha   90.00
_cell.angle_beta   90.00
_cell.angle_gamma   90.00
#
_symmetry.space_group_name_H-M   'P 1'
#
loop_
_entity.id
_entity.type
_entity.pdbx_description
1 polymer ?
#
loop_
_entity_poly.entity_id
_entity_poly.type
_entity_poly.pdbx_seq_one_letter_code
_entity_poly.pdbx_strand_id
1 'polypeptide(L)'
;MVPRYSPAPRWRGPVSGVRLILPLRHPPVMLSDGWDTARTDEPAVTRLGTQMPISGIDDLPLRYRTPRAWADGVLEAPLALLNDHAHLEKKAAANALELLNRWPEPNPPENWVAAMTAVARDEVEHLALVVRLLARRGGRLTRTHANPYAAALRDLVRYGDGPDELVDRLLVSALIEARSCERFALLADACTDRALARVYRGLWASEAGHYLSFLNLARELRQNESDSRLSDRPRGRGKGSARHTGVDDRWSWMLEREARLIADQPPGPRMHSGVGVRKAG
;
A
#
# COMPACT_ATOMS: atom_id res chain seq x y z
N MET A 1 -13.57 53.21 19.55
CA MET A 1 -12.29 53.22 18.81
C MET A 1 -12.35 52.10 17.78
N VAL A 2 -12.63 52.44 16.52
CA VAL A 2 -12.78 51.51 15.39
C VAL A 2 -11.96 52.12 14.23
N PRO A 3 -10.99 51.42 13.63
CA PRO A 3 -10.15 52.00 12.58
C PRO A 3 -10.92 52.11 11.26
N ARG A 4 -10.89 53.28 10.64
CA ARG A 4 -11.39 53.51 9.27
C ARG A 4 -10.34 53.03 8.27
N TYR A 5 -10.72 52.10 7.39
CA TYR A 5 -9.93 51.69 6.24
C TYR A 5 -10.06 52.72 5.11
N SER A 6 -8.93 53.24 4.63
CA SER A 6 -8.82 54.04 3.41
C SER A 6 -8.73 53.13 2.17
N PRO A 7 -9.35 53.49 1.04
CA PRO A 7 -9.27 52.68 -0.19
C PRO A 7 -7.95 52.91 -0.93
N ALA A 8 -7.39 51.83 -1.48
CA ALA A 8 -6.16 51.80 -2.27
C ALA A 8 -6.30 52.54 -3.62
N PRO A 9 -5.20 53.09 -4.19
CA PRO A 9 -5.25 53.92 -5.39
C PRO A 9 -5.47 53.09 -6.67
N ARG A 10 -6.31 53.63 -7.57
CA ARG A 10 -6.57 53.09 -8.91
C ARG A 10 -5.39 53.37 -9.84
N TRP A 11 -4.69 52.32 -10.26
CA TRP A 11 -3.70 52.39 -11.34
C TRP A 11 -4.39 52.52 -12.71
N ARG A 12 -4.03 53.56 -13.48
CA ARG A 12 -4.36 53.71 -14.91
C ARG A 12 -3.05 53.61 -15.69
N GLY A 13 -2.90 52.54 -16.48
CA GLY A 13 -1.83 52.36 -17.45
C GLY A 13 -2.41 51.87 -18.78
N PRO A 14 -1.77 52.16 -19.93
CA PRO A 14 -2.36 51.94 -21.26
C PRO A 14 -2.32 50.46 -21.67
N VAL A 15 -3.43 49.98 -22.23
CA VAL A 15 -3.57 48.67 -22.87
C VAL A 15 -3.11 48.75 -24.32
N SER A 16 -2.11 47.94 -24.68
CA SER A 16 -1.78 47.63 -26.08
C SER A 16 -1.23 46.22 -26.18
N GLY A 17 -1.89 45.41 -27.02
CA GLY A 17 -1.29 44.26 -27.71
C GLY A 17 -1.13 42.96 -26.92
N VAL A 18 -2.20 42.22 -26.66
CA VAL A 18 -2.11 40.76 -26.46
C VAL A 18 -2.75 40.09 -27.69
N ARG A 19 -1.89 39.54 -28.56
CA ARG A 19 -2.30 38.64 -29.65
C ARG A 19 -2.87 37.37 -29.02
N LEU A 20 -4.10 37.01 -29.40
CA LEU A 20 -4.70 35.71 -29.13
C LEU A 20 -3.84 34.60 -29.75
N ILE A 21 -3.23 33.76 -28.91
CA ILE A 21 -2.64 32.50 -29.33
C ILE A 21 -3.78 31.47 -29.33
N LEU A 22 -4.21 31.06 -30.53
CA LEU A 22 -5.16 29.98 -30.76
C LEU A 22 -4.61 28.64 -30.21
N PRO A 23 -5.46 27.71 -29.72
CA PRO A 23 -5.01 26.44 -29.20
C PRO A 23 -4.51 25.53 -30.34
N LEU A 24 -3.32 24.96 -30.14
CA LEU A 24 -2.72 23.94 -31.01
C LEU A 24 -3.62 22.70 -31.03
N ARG A 25 -4.06 22.33 -32.23
CA ARG A 25 -4.74 21.06 -32.51
C ARG A 25 -3.72 19.92 -32.40
N HIS A 26 -3.88 19.02 -31.43
CA HIS A 26 -3.17 17.75 -31.42
C HIS A 26 -3.79 16.79 -32.43
N PRO A 27 -2.99 16.05 -33.23
CA PRO A 27 -3.51 14.97 -34.06
C PRO A 27 -3.99 13.79 -33.19
N PRO A 28 -4.97 12.99 -33.64
CA PRO A 28 -5.43 11.83 -32.91
C PRO A 28 -4.34 10.75 -32.89
N VAL A 29 -3.95 10.31 -31.70
CA VAL A 29 -3.11 9.12 -31.51
C VAL A 29 -3.98 7.90 -31.82
N MET A 30 -3.69 7.23 -32.93
CA MET A 30 -4.22 5.91 -33.24
C MET A 30 -3.65 4.92 -32.23
N LEU A 31 -4.50 4.35 -31.37
CA LEU A 31 -4.19 3.19 -30.56
C LEU A 31 -4.13 1.98 -31.49
N SER A 32 -2.92 1.54 -31.85
CA SER A 32 -2.71 0.21 -32.44
C SER A 32 -2.59 -0.82 -31.32
N ASP A 33 -3.38 -1.87 -31.42
CA ASP A 33 -3.30 -3.08 -30.62
C ASP A 33 -1.90 -3.69 -30.65
N GLY A 34 -1.32 -3.94 -29.48
CA GLY A 34 0.02 -4.52 -29.38
C GLY A 34 0.52 -4.60 -27.95
N TRP A 35 -0.12 -5.44 -27.13
CA TRP A 35 0.51 -5.94 -25.90
C TRP A 35 1.50 -7.02 -26.31
N ASP A 36 2.66 -6.61 -26.82
CA ASP A 36 3.78 -7.50 -27.07
C ASP A 36 4.86 -7.28 -26.00
N THR A 37 5.21 -8.37 -25.34
CA THR A 37 6.08 -8.43 -24.17
C THR A 37 7.53 -8.23 -24.56
N ALA A 38 8.02 -7.00 -24.55
CA ALA A 38 9.44 -6.70 -24.54
C ALA A 38 9.88 -6.44 -23.08
N ARG A 39 10.39 -7.50 -22.46
CA ARG A 39 11.07 -7.50 -21.16
C ARG A 39 12.36 -6.68 -21.30
N THR A 40 12.39 -5.47 -20.73
CA THR A 40 13.61 -4.68 -20.59
C THR A 40 14.37 -5.13 -19.35
N ASP A 41 15.66 -5.39 -19.50
CA ASP A 41 16.58 -5.80 -18.43
C ASP A 41 16.58 -4.79 -17.27
N GLU A 42 16.06 -5.21 -16.12
CA GLU A 42 16.23 -4.48 -14.86
C GLU A 42 17.62 -4.74 -14.27
N PRO A 43 18.27 -3.71 -13.70
CA PRO A 43 19.51 -3.91 -12.94
C PRO A 43 19.22 -4.76 -11.70
N ALA A 44 20.09 -5.74 -11.45
CA ALA A 44 19.98 -6.66 -10.33
C ALA A 44 20.01 -5.91 -8.99
N VAL A 45 18.84 -5.76 -8.36
CA VAL A 45 18.73 -5.42 -6.94
C VAL A 45 19.32 -6.59 -6.15
N THR A 46 20.41 -6.32 -5.43
CA THR A 46 21.12 -7.28 -4.58
C THR A 46 20.14 -7.90 -3.58
N ARG A 47 19.93 -9.22 -3.66
CA ARG A 47 19.12 -9.99 -2.72
C ARG A 47 19.79 -10.00 -1.34
N LEU A 48 19.38 -9.08 -0.47
CA LEU A 48 19.62 -9.20 0.97
C LEU A 48 18.69 -10.27 1.54
N GLY A 49 19.27 -11.40 1.97
CA GLY A 49 18.61 -12.47 2.71
C GLY A 49 17.83 -13.46 1.84
N THR A 50 18.19 -14.75 1.91
CA THR A 50 17.41 -15.85 1.33
C THR A 50 16.09 -16.01 2.10
N GLN A 51 15.10 -15.18 1.79
CA GLN A 51 13.71 -15.46 2.16
C GLN A 51 13.23 -16.64 1.32
N MET A 52 12.74 -17.69 2.00
CA MET A 52 12.05 -18.79 1.36
C MET A 52 10.92 -18.23 0.47
N PRO A 53 10.77 -18.69 -0.77
CA PRO A 53 9.68 -18.22 -1.62
C PRO A 53 8.35 -18.56 -0.95
N ILE A 54 7.49 -17.55 -0.76
CA ILE A 54 6.11 -17.73 -0.31
C ILE A 54 5.42 -18.59 -1.38
N SER A 55 5.20 -19.86 -1.03
CA SER A 55 4.74 -20.90 -1.95
C SER A 55 3.23 -21.14 -1.82
N GLY A 56 2.63 -20.66 -0.72
CA GLY A 56 1.18 -20.64 -0.53
C GLY A 56 0.75 -19.76 0.65
N ILE A 57 -0.56 -19.67 0.88
CA ILE A 57 -1.16 -18.88 1.98
C ILE A 57 -0.66 -19.28 3.37
N ASP A 58 -0.24 -20.53 3.53
CA ASP A 58 0.25 -21.08 4.81
C ASP A 58 1.61 -20.50 5.22
N ASP A 59 2.40 -20.02 4.27
CA ASP A 59 3.70 -19.40 4.51
C ASP A 59 3.59 -17.94 4.99
N LEU A 60 2.40 -17.33 4.88
CA LEU A 60 2.16 -15.97 5.39
C LEU A 60 2.16 -15.97 6.93
N PRO A 61 2.78 -14.96 7.57
CA PRO A 61 2.98 -14.95 9.02
C PRO A 61 1.72 -14.57 9.85
N LEU A 62 0.57 -14.45 9.20
CA LEU A 62 -0.69 -13.98 9.78
C LEU A 62 -1.18 -14.93 10.89
N ARG A 63 -1.61 -14.37 12.03
CA ARG A 63 -2.11 -15.17 13.17
C ARG A 63 -3.59 -15.52 13.08
N TYR A 64 -4.35 -14.74 12.32
CA TYR A 64 -5.73 -15.08 11.96
C TYR A 64 -5.76 -15.62 10.54
N ARG A 65 -6.38 -16.79 10.34
CA ARG A 65 -6.62 -17.37 9.02
C ARG A 65 -8.01 -17.01 8.53
N THR A 66 -8.11 -16.36 7.36
CA THR A 66 -9.42 -15.98 6.82
C THR A 66 -10.23 -17.24 6.48
N PRO A 67 -11.43 -17.44 7.06
CA PRO A 67 -12.24 -18.60 6.74
C PRO A 67 -12.74 -18.56 5.29
N ARG A 68 -12.85 -19.73 4.62
CA ARG A 68 -13.41 -19.82 3.26
C ARG A 68 -14.79 -19.18 3.12
N ALA A 69 -15.61 -19.24 4.17
CA ALA A 69 -16.94 -18.63 4.20
C ALA A 69 -16.90 -17.09 4.02
N TRP A 70 -15.80 -16.42 4.35
CA TRP A 70 -15.60 -15.00 4.03
C TRP A 70 -15.60 -14.79 2.51
N ALA A 71 -14.79 -15.58 1.78
CA ALA A 71 -14.67 -15.48 0.33
C ALA A 71 -16.01 -15.77 -0.35
N ASP A 72 -16.70 -16.85 0.08
CA ASP A 72 -18.07 -17.15 -0.38
C ASP A 72 -19.00 -15.95 -0.20
N GLY A 73 -19.00 -15.32 0.99
CA GLY A 73 -19.91 -14.22 1.32
C GLY A 73 -19.64 -12.91 0.59
N VAL A 74 -18.37 -12.53 0.37
CA VAL A 74 -18.05 -11.27 -0.32
C VAL A 74 -18.25 -11.36 -1.83
N LEU A 75 -18.13 -12.57 -2.40
CA LEU A 75 -18.33 -12.82 -3.83
C LEU A 75 -19.80 -12.71 -4.27
N GLU A 76 -20.76 -12.74 -3.33
CA GLU A 76 -22.19 -12.48 -3.61
C GLU A 76 -22.47 -11.03 -4.03
N ALA A 77 -21.57 -10.09 -3.74
CA ALA A 77 -21.70 -8.68 -4.15
C ALA A 77 -20.41 -8.17 -4.84
N PRO A 78 -20.08 -8.69 -6.03
CA PRO A 78 -18.78 -8.49 -6.66
C PRO A 78 -18.52 -7.04 -7.09
N LEU A 79 -19.57 -6.27 -7.43
CA LEU A 79 -19.43 -4.85 -7.76
C LEU A 79 -19.00 -4.01 -6.56
N ALA A 80 -19.55 -4.31 -5.37
CA ALA A 80 -19.18 -3.62 -4.14
C ALA A 80 -17.75 -4.00 -3.72
N LEU A 81 -17.39 -5.28 -3.85
CA LEU A 81 -16.04 -5.78 -3.58
C LEU A 81 -15.00 -5.14 -4.52
N LEU A 82 -15.26 -5.09 -5.83
CA LEU A 82 -14.37 -4.46 -6.81
C LEU A 82 -14.24 -2.94 -6.58
N ASN A 83 -15.31 -2.27 -6.15
CA ASN A 83 -15.24 -0.86 -5.80
C ASN A 83 -14.38 -0.62 -4.54
N ASP A 84 -14.56 -1.43 -3.50
CA ASP A 84 -13.72 -1.41 -2.30
C ASP A 84 -12.25 -1.64 -2.66
N HIS A 85 -11.97 -2.71 -3.42
CA HIS A 85 -10.64 -3.06 -3.90
C HIS A 85 -9.97 -1.93 -4.69
N ALA A 86 -10.67 -1.31 -5.65
CA ALA A 86 -10.13 -0.17 -6.38
C ALA A 86 -9.75 1.02 -5.46
N HIS A 87 -10.46 1.23 -4.36
CA HIS A 87 -10.05 2.25 -3.40
C HIS A 87 -8.84 1.85 -2.56
N LEU A 88 -8.59 0.55 -2.37
CA LEU A 88 -7.42 0.06 -1.65
C LEU A 88 -6.16 0.27 -2.48
N GLU A 89 -6.16 -0.11 -3.76
CA GLU A 89 -4.97 0.08 -4.63
C GLU A 89 -4.62 1.57 -4.74
N LYS A 90 -5.65 2.43 -4.90
CA LYS A 90 -5.47 3.88 -4.90
C LYS A 90 -4.82 4.39 -3.60
N LYS A 91 -5.18 3.82 -2.44
CA LYS A 91 -4.62 4.21 -1.14
C LYS A 91 -3.23 3.64 -0.93
N ALA A 92 -2.95 2.43 -1.40
CA ALA A 92 -1.63 1.80 -1.35
C ALA A 92 -0.62 2.60 -2.18
N ALA A 93 -0.97 2.96 -3.43
CA ALA A 93 -0.17 3.85 -4.27
C ALA A 93 0.11 5.20 -3.60
N ALA A 94 -0.93 5.84 -3.05
CA ALA A 94 -0.78 7.12 -2.35
C ALA A 94 0.09 7.01 -1.09
N ASN A 95 -0.02 5.90 -0.35
CA ASN A 95 0.77 5.65 0.85
C ASN A 95 2.26 5.46 0.52
N ALA A 96 2.58 4.74 -0.55
CA ALA A 96 3.96 4.58 -1.01
C ALA A 96 4.60 5.93 -1.38
N LEU A 97 3.86 6.81 -2.07
CA LEU A 97 4.32 8.18 -2.37
C LEU A 97 4.43 9.05 -1.12
N GLU A 98 3.55 8.89 -0.14
CA GLU A 98 3.64 9.60 1.14
C GLU A 98 4.85 9.15 1.96
N LEU A 99 5.23 7.87 1.91
CA LEU A 99 6.45 7.37 2.56
C LEU A 99 7.71 8.00 1.93
N LEU A 100 7.74 8.27 0.62
CA LEU A 100 8.85 9.01 0.00
C LEU A 100 9.02 10.42 0.60
N ASN A 101 7.92 11.10 0.95
CA ASN A 101 7.97 12.42 1.59
C ASN A 101 8.52 12.35 3.02
N ARG A 102 8.47 11.18 3.66
CA ARG A 102 8.92 10.91 5.03
C ARG A 102 10.34 10.38 5.07
N TRP A 103 11.20 10.99 4.25
CA TRP A 103 12.55 10.53 3.97
C TRP A 103 13.32 10.11 5.23
N PRO A 104 13.90 8.89 5.29
CA PRO A 104 14.60 8.39 6.47
C PRO A 104 16.01 9.00 6.61
N GLU A 105 16.09 10.26 7.04
CA GLU A 105 17.37 10.89 7.39
C GLU A 105 17.88 10.47 8.79
N PRO A 106 19.20 10.44 9.01
CA PRO A 106 20.27 10.74 8.05
C PRO A 106 20.71 9.54 7.21
N ASN A 107 20.25 8.32 7.51
CA ASN A 107 20.73 7.08 6.88
C ASN A 107 19.59 6.29 6.23
N PRO A 108 19.13 6.70 5.05
CA PRO A 108 18.06 6.00 4.36
C PRO A 108 18.54 4.62 3.86
N PRO A 109 17.64 3.62 3.78
CA PRO A 109 17.90 2.40 3.03
C PRO A 109 18.37 2.70 1.60
N GLU A 110 19.33 1.96 1.07
CA GLU A 110 19.94 2.26 -0.24
C GLU A 110 18.91 2.21 -1.38
N ASN A 111 17.96 1.26 -1.30
CA ASN A 111 16.93 1.06 -2.29
C ASN A 111 15.61 1.79 -1.99
N TRP A 112 15.55 2.71 -1.02
CA TRP A 112 14.31 3.37 -0.56
C TRP A 112 13.46 3.93 -1.70
N VAL A 113 14.08 4.75 -2.57
CA VAL A 113 13.37 5.39 -3.69
C VAL A 113 12.88 4.34 -4.69
N ALA A 114 13.75 3.40 -5.05
CA ALA A 114 13.42 2.36 -6.01
C ALA A 114 12.26 1.49 -5.51
N ALA A 115 12.30 1.06 -4.25
CA ALA A 115 11.26 0.25 -3.64
C ALA A 115 9.91 0.98 -3.55
N MET A 116 9.87 2.22 -3.04
CA MET A 116 8.62 2.96 -2.92
C MET A 116 8.01 3.33 -4.28
N THR A 117 8.85 3.69 -5.27
CA THR A 117 8.36 4.00 -6.62
C THR A 117 7.87 2.77 -7.37
N ALA A 118 8.53 1.61 -7.19
CA ALA A 118 8.05 0.34 -7.72
C ALA A 118 6.68 -0.05 -7.16
N VAL A 119 6.51 -0.03 -5.82
CA VAL A 119 5.21 -0.31 -5.19
C VAL A 119 4.14 0.67 -5.69
N ALA A 120 4.43 1.98 -5.70
CA ALA A 120 3.47 2.98 -6.17
C ALA A 120 3.02 2.74 -7.62
N ARG A 121 3.96 2.32 -8.49
CA ARG A 121 3.67 1.99 -9.88
C ARG A 121 2.77 0.76 -9.98
N ASP A 122 3.14 -0.34 -9.34
CA ASP A 122 2.38 -1.59 -9.35
C ASP A 122 0.94 -1.36 -8.88
N GLU A 123 0.76 -0.60 -7.80
CA GLU A 123 -0.56 -0.28 -7.26
C GLU A 123 -1.43 0.57 -8.20
N VAL A 124 -0.81 1.45 -8.99
CA VAL A 124 -1.53 2.18 -10.04
C VAL A 124 -1.94 1.24 -11.19
N GLU A 125 -1.09 0.26 -11.53
CA GLU A 125 -1.40 -0.77 -12.53
C GLU A 125 -2.53 -1.70 -12.04
N HIS A 126 -2.51 -2.11 -10.77
CA HIS A 126 -3.57 -2.85 -10.09
C HIS A 126 -4.89 -2.05 -10.11
N LEU A 127 -4.86 -0.77 -9.72
CA LEU A 127 -6.00 0.13 -9.76
C LEU A 127 -6.64 0.17 -11.17
N ALA A 128 -5.81 0.35 -12.20
CA ALA A 128 -6.28 0.41 -13.59
C ALA A 128 -6.91 -0.92 -14.04
N LEU A 129 -6.37 -2.06 -13.58
CA LEU A 129 -6.95 -3.38 -13.82
C LEU A 129 -8.34 -3.52 -13.17
N VAL A 130 -8.45 -3.21 -11.87
CA VAL A 130 -9.69 -3.36 -11.09
C VAL A 130 -10.78 -2.41 -11.59
N VAL A 131 -10.44 -1.14 -11.87
CA VAL A 131 -11.40 -0.15 -12.39
C VAL A 131 -11.94 -0.55 -13.77
N ARG A 132 -11.09 -1.08 -14.66
CA ARG A 132 -11.54 -1.61 -15.96
C ARG A 132 -12.50 -2.79 -15.79
N LEU A 133 -12.23 -3.69 -14.83
CA LEU A 133 -13.11 -4.81 -14.54
C LEU A 133 -14.45 -4.34 -13.95
N LEU A 134 -14.41 -3.40 -13.00
CA LEU A 134 -15.58 -2.78 -12.40
C LEU A 134 -16.48 -2.12 -13.46
N ALA A 135 -15.89 -1.32 -14.36
CA ALA A 135 -16.61 -0.64 -15.43
C ALA A 135 -17.25 -1.61 -16.43
N ARG A 136 -16.53 -2.68 -16.84
CA ARG A 136 -17.08 -3.71 -17.73
C ARG A 136 -18.29 -4.45 -17.15
N ARG A 137 -18.45 -4.44 -15.83
CA ARG A 137 -19.59 -5.05 -15.12
C ARG A 137 -20.68 -4.03 -14.77
N GLY A 138 -20.60 -2.81 -15.30
CA GLY A 138 -21.57 -1.74 -15.05
C GLY A 138 -21.38 -0.99 -13.72
N GLY A 139 -20.30 -1.25 -12.99
CA GLY A 139 -19.94 -0.53 -11.78
C GLY A 139 -19.17 0.76 -12.06
N ARG A 140 -19.05 1.62 -11.04
CA ARG A 140 -18.28 2.87 -11.09
C ARG A 140 -17.55 3.09 -9.78
N LEU A 141 -16.32 3.60 -9.85
CA LEU A 141 -15.57 3.97 -8.65
C LEU A 141 -16.30 5.10 -7.90
N THR A 142 -16.62 4.86 -6.63
CA THR A 142 -17.27 5.86 -5.78
C THR A 142 -16.31 6.99 -5.39
N ARG A 143 -16.85 8.14 -4.97
CA ARG A 143 -16.02 9.29 -4.58
C ARG A 143 -15.29 9.08 -3.25
N THR A 144 -15.96 8.46 -2.29
CA THR A 144 -15.46 8.29 -0.92
C THR A 144 -15.41 6.82 -0.53
N HIS A 145 -14.46 6.50 0.33
CA HIS A 145 -14.26 5.17 0.87
C HIS A 145 -13.59 5.20 2.24
N ALA A 146 -14.20 4.55 3.22
CA ALA A 146 -13.63 4.35 4.55
C ALA A 146 -13.08 2.92 4.67
N ASN A 147 -11.87 2.79 5.21
CA ASN A 147 -11.28 1.49 5.56
C ASN A 147 -11.02 1.48 7.07
N PRO A 148 -11.98 0.97 7.89
CA PRO A 148 -11.85 0.94 9.35
C PRO A 148 -10.71 0.02 9.81
N TYR A 149 -10.43 -1.08 9.08
CA TYR A 149 -9.30 -1.96 9.35
C TYR A 149 -7.96 -1.21 9.24
N ALA A 150 -7.71 -0.53 8.11
CA ALA A 150 -6.49 0.25 7.94
C ALA A 150 -6.44 1.49 8.86
N ALA A 151 -7.58 2.00 9.33
CA ALA A 151 -7.60 3.02 10.38
C ALA A 151 -7.12 2.45 11.72
N ALA A 152 -7.67 1.32 12.16
CA ALA A 152 -7.29 0.68 13.41
C ALA A 152 -5.82 0.21 13.43
N LEU A 153 -5.27 -0.23 12.29
CA LEU A 153 -3.84 -0.52 12.18
C LEU A 153 -2.98 0.74 12.31
N ARG A 154 -3.41 1.87 11.75
CA ARG A 154 -2.68 3.15 11.89
C ARG A 154 -2.67 3.65 13.33
N ASP A 155 -3.69 3.34 14.12
CA ASP A 155 -3.70 3.65 15.56
C ASP A 155 -2.61 2.90 16.35
N LEU A 156 -1.99 1.88 15.78
CA LEU A 156 -0.84 1.18 16.37
C LEU A 156 0.47 1.94 16.20
N VAL A 157 0.53 2.93 15.29
CA VAL A 157 1.75 3.67 14.96
C VAL A 157 2.15 4.60 16.10
N ARG A 158 3.43 4.57 16.47
CA ARG A 158 4.05 5.48 17.44
C ARG A 158 4.32 6.86 16.83
N TYR A 159 3.27 7.67 16.74
CA TYR A 159 3.34 9.02 16.16
C TYR A 159 4.24 9.95 16.98
N GLY A 160 5.14 10.68 16.29
CA GLY A 160 6.05 11.63 16.92
C GLY A 160 7.33 11.03 17.49
N ASP A 161 7.47 9.70 17.50
CA ASP A 161 8.65 9.00 18.05
C ASP A 161 9.80 8.87 17.04
N GLY A 162 9.87 9.80 16.07
CA GLY A 162 10.93 9.87 15.07
C GLY A 162 11.01 8.59 14.20
N PRO A 163 12.16 7.91 14.13
CA PRO A 163 12.35 6.71 13.29
C PRO A 163 11.40 5.56 13.62
N ASP A 164 10.92 5.47 14.85
CA ASP A 164 9.95 4.46 15.28
C ASP A 164 8.59 4.62 14.59
N GLU A 165 8.19 5.85 14.29
CA GLU A 165 6.98 6.14 13.51
C GLU A 165 7.10 5.56 12.10
N LEU A 166 8.25 5.78 11.44
CA LEU A 166 8.47 5.32 10.07
C LEU A 166 8.56 3.79 9.99
N VAL A 167 9.25 3.16 10.94
CA VAL A 167 9.27 1.70 11.09
C VAL A 167 7.85 1.16 11.24
N ASP A 168 7.06 1.72 12.16
CA ASP A 168 5.70 1.25 12.40
C ASP A 168 4.80 1.44 11.17
N ARG A 169 4.97 2.52 10.41
CA ARG A 169 4.23 2.73 9.14
C ARG A 169 4.56 1.67 8.09
N LEU A 170 5.84 1.32 7.94
CA LEU A 170 6.28 0.25 7.04
C LEU A 170 5.68 -1.10 7.48
N LEU A 171 5.69 -1.41 8.77
CA LEU A 171 5.08 -2.63 9.31
C LEU A 171 3.56 -2.65 9.11
N VAL A 172 2.87 -1.51 9.26
CA VAL A 172 1.44 -1.43 8.95
C VAL A 172 1.17 -1.69 7.46
N SER A 173 1.96 -1.13 6.55
CA SER A 173 1.85 -1.44 5.11
C SER A 173 2.06 -2.93 4.87
N ALA A 174 3.11 -3.52 5.46
CA ALA A 174 3.40 -4.94 5.34
C ALA A 174 2.24 -5.85 5.80
N LEU A 175 1.52 -5.50 6.88
CA LEU A 175 0.33 -6.25 7.33
C LEU A 175 -0.83 -6.17 6.35
N ILE A 176 -1.05 -4.98 5.77
CA ILE A 176 -2.11 -4.78 4.80
C ILE A 176 -1.84 -5.66 3.57
N GLU A 177 -0.64 -5.61 3.01
CA GLU A 177 -0.32 -6.42 1.83
C GLU A 177 -0.34 -7.92 2.14
N ALA A 178 0.15 -8.35 3.30
CA ALA A 178 0.07 -9.75 3.70
C ALA A 178 -1.39 -10.24 3.78
N ARG A 179 -2.30 -9.43 4.33
CA ARG A 179 -3.73 -9.76 4.42
C ARG A 179 -4.42 -9.71 3.05
N SER A 180 -4.10 -8.72 2.20
CA SER A 180 -4.56 -8.63 0.82
C SER A 180 -4.16 -9.87 0.03
N CYS A 181 -2.88 -10.26 0.14
CA CYS A 181 -2.32 -11.49 -0.43
C CYS A 181 -3.19 -12.70 -0.05
N GLU A 182 -3.32 -13.02 1.24
CA GLU A 182 -4.13 -14.17 1.72
C GLU A 182 -5.54 -14.17 1.11
N ARG A 183 -6.20 -13.00 1.11
CA ARG A 183 -7.57 -12.87 0.64
C ARG A 183 -7.71 -12.95 -0.87
N PHE A 184 -6.72 -12.50 -1.65
CA PHE A 184 -6.71 -12.71 -3.09
C PHE A 184 -6.59 -14.18 -3.47
N ALA A 185 -5.75 -14.97 -2.78
CA ALA A 185 -5.70 -16.41 -3.00
C ALA A 185 -7.05 -17.07 -2.72
N LEU A 186 -7.67 -16.76 -1.58
CA LEU A 186 -8.99 -17.30 -1.23
C LEU A 186 -10.08 -16.91 -2.24
N LEU A 187 -10.07 -15.67 -2.73
CA LEU A 187 -10.99 -15.23 -3.76
C LEU A 187 -10.73 -15.93 -5.11
N ALA A 188 -9.47 -16.11 -5.48
CA ALA A 188 -9.09 -16.81 -6.71
C ALA A 188 -9.54 -18.27 -6.73
N ASP A 189 -9.59 -18.92 -5.56
CA ASP A 189 -10.00 -20.31 -5.39
C ASP A 189 -11.52 -20.47 -5.22
N ALA A 190 -12.19 -19.55 -4.53
CA ALA A 190 -13.64 -19.62 -4.30
C ALA A 190 -14.46 -19.09 -5.50
N CYS A 191 -13.89 -18.21 -6.32
CA CYS A 191 -14.63 -17.54 -7.38
C CYS A 191 -14.93 -18.45 -8.58
N THR A 192 -16.22 -18.56 -8.93
CA THR A 192 -16.70 -19.31 -10.10
C THR A 192 -16.54 -18.53 -11.40
N ASP A 193 -16.44 -17.20 -11.34
CA ASP A 193 -16.17 -16.34 -12.47
C ASP A 193 -14.68 -16.40 -12.84
N ARG A 194 -14.39 -17.10 -13.94
CA ARG A 194 -13.02 -17.33 -14.41
C ARG A 194 -12.22 -16.06 -14.69
N ALA A 195 -12.88 -14.98 -15.12
CA ALA A 195 -12.19 -13.73 -15.42
C ALA A 195 -11.78 -13.02 -14.13
N LEU A 196 -12.66 -12.98 -13.13
CA LEU A 196 -12.38 -12.41 -11.82
C LEU A 196 -11.35 -13.24 -11.05
N ALA A 197 -11.49 -14.57 -11.05
CA ALA A 197 -10.54 -15.49 -10.42
C ALA A 197 -9.12 -15.33 -11.00
N ARG A 198 -9.00 -15.09 -12.31
CA ARG A 198 -7.69 -14.85 -12.95
C ARG A 198 -7.05 -13.54 -12.49
N VAL A 199 -7.85 -12.48 -12.31
CA VAL A 199 -7.35 -11.21 -11.77
C VAL A 199 -6.78 -11.41 -10.36
N TYR A 200 -7.54 -12.03 -9.45
CA TYR A 200 -7.06 -12.26 -8.08
C TYR A 200 -5.84 -13.19 -8.02
N ARG A 201 -5.77 -14.21 -8.87
CA ARG A 201 -4.58 -15.07 -8.97
C ARG A 201 -3.34 -14.31 -9.44
N GLY A 202 -3.51 -13.33 -10.33
CA GLY A 202 -2.41 -12.49 -10.82
C GLY A 202 -1.86 -11.54 -9.77
N LEU A 203 -2.74 -10.96 -8.94
CA LEU A 203 -2.37 -9.99 -7.90
C LEU A 203 -1.64 -10.65 -6.73
N TRP A 204 -1.94 -11.92 -6.41
CA TRP A 204 -1.29 -12.67 -5.33
C TRP A 204 0.24 -12.50 -5.26
N ALA A 205 0.92 -12.61 -6.42
CA ALA A 205 2.38 -12.59 -6.47
C ALA A 205 2.97 -11.21 -6.21
N SER A 206 2.33 -10.12 -6.68
CA SER A 206 2.78 -8.76 -6.41
C SER A 206 2.61 -8.41 -4.93
N GLU A 207 1.48 -8.76 -4.31
CA GLU A 207 1.23 -8.50 -2.88
C GLU A 207 2.25 -9.16 -1.96
N ALA A 208 2.62 -10.41 -2.26
CA ALA A 208 3.65 -11.13 -1.51
C ALA A 208 4.99 -10.39 -1.57
N GLY A 209 5.34 -9.86 -2.74
CA GLY A 209 6.53 -9.05 -2.95
C GLY A 209 6.49 -7.71 -2.20
N HIS A 210 5.34 -7.02 -2.21
CA HIS A 210 5.17 -5.74 -1.51
C HIS A 210 5.25 -5.89 0.00
N TYR A 211 4.60 -6.91 0.57
CA TYR A 211 4.71 -7.27 1.98
C TYR A 211 6.18 -7.44 2.40
N LEU A 212 6.95 -8.26 1.66
CA LEU A 212 8.35 -8.52 1.96
C LEU A 212 9.19 -7.25 1.81
N SER A 213 8.91 -6.43 0.80
CA SER A 213 9.62 -5.17 0.56
C SER A 213 9.46 -4.22 1.76
N PHE A 214 8.24 -4.00 2.24
CA PHE A 214 8.00 -3.14 3.41
C PHE A 214 8.66 -3.68 4.68
N LEU A 215 8.57 -4.99 4.94
CA LEU A 215 9.18 -5.60 6.11
C LEU A 215 10.71 -5.52 6.08
N ASN A 216 11.33 -5.73 4.92
CA ASN A 216 12.78 -5.65 4.76
C ASN A 216 13.28 -4.20 4.91
N LEU A 217 12.58 -3.22 4.35
CA LEU A 217 12.89 -1.80 4.57
C LEU A 217 12.81 -1.41 6.04
N ALA A 218 11.82 -1.91 6.79
CA ALA A 218 11.71 -1.66 8.22
C ALA A 218 12.91 -2.21 9.00
N ARG A 219 13.40 -3.41 8.62
CA ARG A 219 14.60 -4.04 9.22
C ARG A 219 15.87 -3.25 8.89
N GLU A 220 16.06 -2.90 7.62
CA GLU A 220 17.23 -2.14 7.16
C GLU A 220 17.30 -0.77 7.84
N LEU A 221 16.17 -0.06 7.93
CA LEU A 221 16.09 1.22 8.63
C LEU A 221 16.60 1.11 10.06
N ARG A 222 16.18 0.08 10.81
CA ARG A 222 16.63 -0.13 12.20
C ARG A 222 18.11 -0.50 12.29
N GLN A 223 18.61 -1.26 11.32
CA GLN A 223 20.00 -1.66 11.26
C GLN A 223 20.90 -0.43 11.03
N ASN A 224 20.56 0.42 10.05
CA ASN A 224 21.31 1.64 9.73
C ASN A 224 21.39 2.61 10.93
N GLU A 225 20.31 2.73 11.70
CA GLU A 225 20.32 3.51 12.94
C GLU A 225 21.28 2.94 14.00
N SER A 226 21.29 1.61 14.14
CA SER A 226 22.11 0.92 15.13
C SER A 226 23.60 1.07 14.80
N ASP A 227 23.96 0.92 13.53
CA ASP A 227 25.34 1.07 13.03
C ASP A 227 25.86 2.50 13.20
N SER A 228 25.00 3.50 12.96
CA SER A 228 25.33 4.92 13.16
C SER A 228 25.59 5.28 14.62
N ARG A 229 24.84 4.69 15.56
CA ARG A 229 25.07 4.89 17.00
C ARG A 229 26.37 4.23 17.49
N LEU A 230 26.80 3.15 16.84
CA LEU A 230 28.05 2.47 17.15
C LEU A 230 29.27 3.25 16.62
N SER A 231 29.16 3.91 15.47
CA SER A 231 30.23 4.76 14.93
C SER A 231 30.50 6.00 15.78
N ASP A 232 29.50 6.54 16.47
CA ASP A 232 29.61 7.74 17.30
C ASP A 232 30.19 7.48 18.71
N ARG A 233 30.41 6.22 19.11
CA ARG A 233 31.00 5.89 20.42
C ARG A 233 32.54 5.88 20.37
N PRO A 234 33.23 6.57 21.31
CA PRO A 234 34.69 6.45 21.42
C PRO A 234 35.08 4.99 21.71
N ARG A 235 36.16 4.51 21.07
CA ARG A 235 36.62 3.11 21.09
C ARG A 235 37.06 2.67 22.49
N GLY A 236 36.11 2.33 23.35
CA GLY A 236 36.32 1.69 24.66
C GLY A 236 35.73 0.29 24.68
N ARG A 237 36.52 -0.71 25.11
CA ARG A 237 36.09 -2.13 25.20
C ARG A 237 34.91 -2.26 26.16
N GLY A 238 33.74 -2.59 25.61
CA GLY A 238 32.60 -3.07 26.36
C GLY A 238 31.91 -4.18 25.59
N LYS A 239 32.09 -5.44 26.02
CA LYS A 239 31.14 -6.51 25.71
C LYS A 239 29.83 -6.15 26.41
N GLY A 240 28.77 -5.90 25.63
CA GLY A 240 27.46 -5.54 26.15
C GLY A 240 26.37 -6.03 25.21
N SER A 241 25.94 -7.27 25.44
CA SER A 241 24.72 -7.87 24.90
C SER A 241 23.47 -7.09 25.32
N ALA A 242 22.42 -7.19 24.49
CA ALA A 242 21.02 -6.75 24.65
C ALA A 242 20.74 -5.25 24.39
N ARG A 243 19.80 -4.83 23.52
CA ARG A 243 18.53 -5.44 23.09
C ARG A 243 18.24 -5.10 21.62
N HIS A 244 18.10 -6.11 20.76
CA HIS A 244 17.03 -6.06 19.76
C HIS A 244 15.73 -6.17 20.57
N THR A 245 15.13 -5.06 20.99
CA THR A 245 13.67 -4.98 21.03
C THR A 245 13.28 -4.74 19.58
N GLY A 246 13.32 -5.82 18.82
CA GLY A 246 13.62 -5.80 17.38
C GLY A 246 12.41 -5.39 16.55
N VAL A 247 12.68 -5.02 15.29
CA VAL A 247 11.63 -4.93 14.26
C VAL A 247 10.81 -6.22 14.23
N ASP A 248 11.44 -7.38 14.45
CA ASP A 248 10.77 -8.67 14.51
C ASP A 248 9.86 -8.85 15.73
N ASP A 249 10.24 -8.34 16.91
CA ASP A 249 9.36 -8.36 18.10
C ASP A 249 8.16 -7.43 17.88
N ARG A 250 8.40 -6.24 17.31
CA ARG A 250 7.35 -5.28 16.96
C ARG A 250 6.41 -5.86 15.92
N TRP A 251 6.95 -6.54 14.90
CA TRP A 251 6.20 -7.25 13.87
C TRP A 251 5.34 -8.36 14.47
N SER A 252 5.91 -9.22 15.32
CA SER A 252 5.15 -10.28 15.99
C SER A 252 4.02 -9.72 16.84
N TRP A 253 4.27 -8.63 17.58
CA TRP A 253 3.23 -7.94 18.34
C TRP A 253 2.13 -7.39 17.43
N MET A 254 2.47 -6.71 16.32
CA MET A 254 1.46 -6.17 15.42
C MET A 254 0.66 -7.27 14.70
N LEU A 255 1.27 -8.42 14.40
CA LEU A 255 0.56 -9.59 13.87
C LEU A 255 -0.51 -10.13 14.84
N GLU A 256 -0.23 -10.15 16.14
CA GLU A 256 -1.23 -10.52 17.15
C GLU A 256 -2.35 -9.47 17.25
N ARG A 257 -2.02 -8.18 17.08
CA ARG A 257 -3.02 -7.10 17.08
C ARG A 257 -3.90 -7.15 15.85
N GLU A 258 -3.31 -7.31 14.67
CA GLU A 258 -4.02 -7.45 13.39
C GLU A 258 -5.02 -8.59 13.44
N ALA A 259 -4.63 -9.74 14.00
CA ALA A 259 -5.50 -10.91 14.10
C ALA A 259 -6.78 -10.65 14.90
N ARG A 260 -6.70 -9.82 15.95
CA ARG A 260 -7.89 -9.38 16.70
C ARG A 260 -8.70 -8.38 15.89
N LEU A 261 -8.02 -7.38 15.32
CA LEU A 261 -8.65 -6.31 14.54
C LEU A 261 -9.43 -6.84 13.34
N ILE A 262 -8.90 -7.82 12.61
CA ILE A 262 -9.54 -8.40 11.43
C ILE A 262 -10.70 -9.33 11.81
N ALA A 263 -10.59 -10.05 12.93
CA ALA A 263 -11.65 -10.90 13.47
C ALA A 263 -12.87 -10.08 13.93
N ASP A 264 -12.62 -8.87 14.46
CA ASP A 264 -13.66 -7.96 14.94
C ASP A 264 -14.30 -7.10 13.83
N GLN A 265 -13.82 -7.20 12.58
CA GLN A 265 -14.41 -6.42 11.49
C GLN A 265 -15.85 -6.84 11.22
N PRO A 266 -16.78 -5.90 10.96
CA PRO A 266 -18.12 -6.25 10.57
C PRO A 266 -18.11 -6.95 9.21
N PRO A 267 -19.06 -7.87 8.95
CA PRO A 267 -19.19 -8.51 7.66
C PRO A 267 -19.65 -7.52 6.58
N GLY A 268 -19.35 -7.84 5.34
CA GLY A 268 -19.77 -7.04 4.18
C GLY A 268 -18.84 -7.25 2.99
N PRO A 269 -19.22 -6.76 1.79
CA PRO A 269 -18.47 -6.99 0.56
C PRO A 269 -17.26 -6.04 0.45
N ARG A 270 -16.29 -6.22 1.36
CA ARG A 270 -15.04 -5.46 1.44
C ARG A 270 -13.87 -6.41 1.62
N MET A 271 -12.73 -6.07 1.04
CA MET A 271 -11.48 -6.84 1.14
C MET A 271 -11.01 -7.01 2.58
N HIS A 272 -11.37 -6.09 3.49
CA HIS A 272 -10.98 -6.12 4.90
C HIS A 272 -12.18 -6.28 5.86
N SER A 273 -13.27 -6.93 5.44
CA SER A 273 -14.42 -7.24 6.31
C SER A 273 -14.23 -8.53 7.13
N GLY A 274 -15.08 -8.74 8.13
CA GLY A 274 -15.19 -10.03 8.83
C GLY A 274 -16.13 -11.00 8.13
N VAL A 275 -16.35 -12.16 8.74
CA VAL A 275 -17.18 -13.24 8.17
C VAL A 275 -18.65 -13.01 8.51
N GLY A 276 -19.52 -13.00 7.48
CA GLY A 276 -20.96 -12.93 7.69
C GLY A 276 -21.50 -14.27 8.19
N VAL A 277 -22.39 -14.25 9.19
CA VAL A 277 -23.17 -15.44 9.55
C VAL A 277 -24.12 -15.72 8.39
N ARG A 278 -23.92 -16.83 7.65
CA ARG A 278 -24.94 -17.33 6.74
C ARG A 278 -26.17 -17.65 7.60
N LYS A 279 -27.28 -16.92 7.42
CA LYS A 279 -28.56 -17.41 7.92
C LYS A 279 -28.82 -18.70 7.17
N ALA A 280 -28.88 -19.83 7.89
CA ALA A 280 -29.35 -21.07 7.32
C ALA A 280 -30.78 -20.81 6.82
N GLY A 281 -30.94 -20.82 5.50
CA GLY A 281 -32.23 -20.81 4.82
C GLY A 281 -32.71 -22.24 4.60
#